data_AF-U2UA04-F1
#
_entry.id   AF-U2UA04-F1
#
_cell.length_a   1.000
_cell.length_b   1.000
_cell.length_c   1.000
_cell.angle_alpha   90.00
_cell.angle_beta   90.00
_cell.angle_gamma   90.00
#
_symmetry.space_group_name_H-M   'P 1'
#
loop_
_entity.id
_entity.type
_entity.pdbx_description
1 polymer ?
#
loop_
_entity_poly.entity_id
_entity_poly.type
_entity_poly.pdbx_seq_one_letter_code
_entity_poly.pdbx_strand_id
1 'polypeptide(L)'
;MQLVDHGSLLERFWDMFIVDALIGNWDRHNGNWGFLYDDRCDEMILAPAYDCGSCLYPQADETIMKHVLTDRAQLNKRIYDIPLSAINVDGKKIRYFDFISSLQYEGCNEALKHILPRIDVEKIGAVIEQTPFISDLQKQFYMTILTERKACILDFSLAALEKKAKA
;
A
#
# COMPACT_ATOMS: atom_id res chain seq x y z
N MET A 1 9.51 28.88 12.78
CA MET A 1 9.00 27.71 12.06
C MET A 1 9.75 26.49 12.54
N GLN A 2 9.11 25.67 13.36
CA GLN A 2 9.63 24.35 13.69
C GLN A 2 9.28 23.41 12.53
N LEU A 3 10.30 23.01 11.77
CA LEU A 3 10.16 22.11 10.63
C LEU A 3 10.07 20.65 11.10
N VAL A 4 9.34 19.83 10.35
CA VAL A 4 9.29 18.38 10.56
C VAL A 4 10.70 17.80 10.39
N ASP A 5 11.11 16.98 11.35
CA ASP A 5 12.37 16.25 11.30
C ASP A 5 12.43 15.33 10.07
N HIS A 6 13.57 15.34 9.38
CA HIS A 6 13.78 14.60 8.15
C HIS A 6 13.66 13.07 8.35
N GLY A 7 14.13 12.55 9.48
CA GLY A 7 14.02 11.13 9.81
C GLY A 7 12.55 10.71 9.94
N SER A 8 11.79 11.47 10.73
CA SER A 8 10.35 11.25 10.95
C SER A 8 9.53 11.37 9.67
N LEU A 9 9.91 12.29 8.76
CA LEU A 9 9.31 12.43 7.44
C LEU A 9 9.55 11.20 6.57
N LEU A 10 10.79 10.70 6.51
CA LEU A 10 11.14 9.51 5.74
C LEU A 10 10.46 8.25 6.28
N GLU A 11 10.43 8.07 7.61
CA GLU A 11 9.72 6.96 8.25
C GLU A 11 8.24 6.99 7.84
N ARG A 12 7.56 8.13 7.99
CA ARG A 12 6.15 8.28 7.59
C ARG A 12 5.93 8.01 6.11
N PHE A 13 6.83 8.47 5.25
CA PHE A 13 6.75 8.22 3.81
C PHE A 13 6.82 6.73 3.49
N TRP A 14 7.80 6.02 4.07
CA TRP A 14 7.97 4.59 3.83
C TRP A 14 6.85 3.76 4.44
N ASP A 15 6.37 4.12 5.63
CA ASP A 15 5.21 3.48 6.25
C ASP A 15 3.97 3.59 5.35
N MET A 16 3.70 4.80 4.84
CA MET A 16 2.61 5.05 3.89
C MET A 16 2.82 4.24 2.60
N PHE A 17 4.05 4.14 2.09
CA PHE A 17 4.36 3.38 0.89
C PHE A 17 4.06 1.88 1.04
N ILE A 18 4.36 1.28 2.20
CA ILE A 18 4.04 -0.14 2.49
C ILE A 18 2.51 -0.34 2.55
N VAL A 19 1.78 0.59 3.17
CA VAL A 19 0.30 0.54 3.20
C VAL A 19 -0.28 0.72 1.79
N ASP A 20 0.21 1.68 1.02
CA ASP A 20 -0.20 1.92 -0.37
C ASP A 20 0.07 0.70 -1.27
N ALA A 21 1.11 -0.09 -0.99
CA ALA A 21 1.38 -1.35 -1.66
C ALA A 21 0.34 -2.44 -1.34
N LEU A 22 -0.14 -2.50 -0.09
CA LEU A 22 -1.20 -3.42 0.35
C LEU A 22 -2.55 -3.07 -0.28
N ILE A 23 -2.93 -1.79 -0.28
CA ILE A 23 -4.23 -1.34 -0.80
C ILE A 23 -4.20 -1.05 -2.31
N GLY A 24 -3.01 -1.07 -2.92
CA GLY A 24 -2.81 -0.84 -4.34
C GLY A 24 -3.16 0.58 -4.76
N ASN A 25 -2.44 1.57 -4.25
CA ASN A 25 -2.65 2.97 -4.63
C ASN A 25 -1.89 3.33 -5.92
N TRP A 26 -2.56 3.72 -7.01
CA TRP A 26 -1.85 4.17 -8.23
C TRP A 26 -1.64 5.67 -8.34
N ASP A 27 -2.09 6.43 -7.34
CA ASP A 27 -2.21 7.89 -7.44
C ASP A 27 -1.77 8.64 -6.17
N ARG A 28 -0.85 8.07 -5.38
CA ARG A 28 -0.17 8.80 -4.29
C ARG A 28 0.83 9.83 -4.85
N HIS A 29 0.35 10.88 -5.50
CA HIS A 29 1.19 12.01 -5.93
C HIS A 29 1.40 13.02 -4.79
N ASN A 30 2.27 14.01 -4.99
CA ASN A 30 2.65 15.00 -3.97
C ASN A 30 1.51 15.90 -3.44
N GLY A 31 0.31 15.80 -4.02
CA GLY A 31 -0.88 16.48 -3.52
C GLY A 31 -1.69 15.64 -2.54
N ASN A 32 -1.48 14.31 -2.55
CA ASN A 32 -2.27 13.34 -1.80
C ASN A 32 -1.63 12.96 -0.46
N TRP A 33 -0.71 13.79 0.02
CA TRP A 33 -0.12 13.76 1.35
C TRP A 33 0.58 15.11 1.57
N GLY A 34 0.86 15.46 2.83
CA GLY A 34 1.50 16.73 3.11
C GLY A 34 1.52 17.07 4.58
N PHE A 35 1.36 18.35 4.88
CA PHE A 35 1.59 18.92 6.19
C PHE A 35 0.39 19.76 6.63
N LEU A 36 0.21 19.85 7.95
CA LEU A 36 -0.64 20.84 8.59
C LEU A 36 0.27 21.88 9.23
N TYR A 37 -0.10 23.15 9.09
CA TYR A 37 0.61 24.27 9.70
C TYR A 37 -0.33 24.97 10.68
N ASP A 38 0.14 25.17 11.91
CA ASP A 38 -0.55 25.94 12.94
C ASP A 38 0.12 27.31 13.10
N ASP A 39 -0.60 28.36 12.71
CA ASP A 39 -0.10 29.74 12.72
C ASP A 39 0.04 30.32 14.13
N ARG A 40 -0.63 29.74 15.13
CA ARG A 40 -0.61 30.21 16.51
C ARG A 40 0.68 29.82 17.22
N CYS A 41 1.22 28.65 16.91
CA CYS A 41 2.47 28.13 17.49
C CYS A 41 3.64 28.03 16.49
N ASP A 42 3.45 28.42 15.23
CA ASP A 42 4.49 28.39 14.18
C ASP A 42 5.12 26.99 14.02
N GLU A 43 4.22 25.99 14.03
CA GLU A 43 4.54 24.56 14.01
C GLU A 43 3.98 23.88 12.75
N MET A 44 4.77 22.99 12.17
CA MET A 44 4.38 22.16 11.04
C MET A 44 4.40 20.69 11.44
N ILE A 45 3.30 19.98 11.21
CA ILE A 45 3.18 18.54 11.46
C ILE A 45 2.80 17.80 10.18
N LEU A 46 3.05 16.50 10.14
CA LEU A 46 2.58 15.64 9.06
C LEU A 46 1.06 15.51 9.12
N ALA A 47 0.39 15.70 7.97
CA ALA A 47 -1.03 15.47 7.87
C ALA A 47 -1.35 13.96 8.06
N PRO A 48 -2.54 13.62 8.59
CA PRO A 48 -3.08 12.27 8.49
C PRO A 48 -3.06 11.78 7.04
N ALA A 49 -3.04 10.46 6.81
CA ALA A 49 -3.23 9.94 5.46
C ALA A 49 -4.63 10.33 4.95
N TYR A 50 -4.71 10.89 3.74
CA TYR A 50 -5.95 11.29 3.09
C TYR A 50 -5.94 10.88 1.61
N ASP A 51 -7.07 11.04 0.92
CA ASP A 51 -7.24 10.74 -0.51
C ASP A 51 -6.74 9.34 -0.93
N CYS A 52 -7.37 8.31 -0.36
CA CYS A 52 -7.15 6.91 -0.72
C CYS A 52 -8.20 6.41 -1.73
N GLY A 53 -8.91 7.30 -2.44
CA GLY A 53 -9.95 6.92 -3.40
C GLY A 53 -9.39 6.14 -4.60
N SER A 54 -8.11 6.37 -4.92
CA SER A 54 -7.37 5.65 -5.94
C SER A 54 -6.74 4.34 -5.45
N CYS A 55 -7.41 3.63 -4.53
CA CYS A 55 -6.99 2.33 -3.99
C CYS A 55 -8.07 1.26 -4.25
N LEU A 56 -7.73 -0.03 -4.12
CA LEU A 56 -8.68 -1.14 -4.15
C LEU A 56 -9.57 -1.22 -5.41
N TYR A 57 -9.05 -0.83 -6.57
CA TYR A 57 -9.73 -0.97 -7.88
C TYR A 57 -11.15 -0.35 -7.94
N PRO A 58 -11.33 0.96 -7.76
CA PRO A 58 -12.61 1.67 -7.88
C PRO A 58 -13.23 1.54 -9.27
N GLN A 59 -12.44 1.23 -10.29
CA GLN A 59 -12.89 0.96 -11.64
C GLN A 59 -13.32 -0.50 -11.87
N ALA A 60 -13.20 -1.39 -10.88
CA ALA A 60 -13.64 -2.77 -11.00
C ALA A 60 -15.17 -2.83 -10.91
N ASP A 61 -15.82 -3.23 -12.00
CA ASP A 61 -17.23 -3.61 -12.01
C ASP A 61 -17.40 -5.10 -11.65
N GLU A 62 -18.64 -5.58 -11.59
CA GLU A 62 -18.92 -6.98 -11.29
C GLU A 62 -18.23 -7.97 -12.25
N THR A 63 -18.10 -7.60 -13.52
CA THR A 63 -17.47 -8.44 -14.55
C THR A 63 -15.99 -8.62 -14.24
N ILE A 64 -15.30 -7.51 -13.95
CA ILE A 64 -13.90 -7.52 -13.54
C ILE A 64 -13.73 -8.33 -12.25
N MET A 65 -14.58 -8.10 -11.23
CA MET A 65 -14.50 -8.81 -9.96
C MET A 65 -14.64 -10.33 -10.15
N LYS A 66 -15.68 -10.78 -10.86
CA LYS A 66 -15.91 -12.21 -11.17
C LYS A 66 -14.73 -12.82 -11.93
N HIS A 67 -14.23 -12.11 -12.95
CA HIS A 67 -13.12 -12.61 -13.75
C HIS A 67 -11.85 -12.76 -12.92
N VAL A 68 -11.55 -11.79 -12.05
CA VAL A 68 -10.39 -11.88 -11.14
C VAL A 68 -10.52 -13.01 -10.13
N LEU A 69 -11.72 -13.22 -9.59
CA LEU A 69 -11.97 -14.29 -8.61
C LEU A 69 -11.93 -15.70 -9.23
N THR A 70 -12.12 -15.82 -10.55
CA THR A 70 -12.19 -17.11 -11.25
C THR A 70 -10.99 -17.42 -12.13
N ASP A 71 -10.15 -16.43 -12.45
CA ASP A 71 -8.98 -16.56 -13.31
C ASP A 71 -7.70 -16.11 -12.58
N ARG A 72 -6.82 -17.08 -12.32
CA ARG A 72 -5.55 -16.83 -11.62
C ARG A 72 -4.62 -15.89 -12.39
N ALA A 73 -4.64 -15.90 -13.72
CA ALA A 73 -3.81 -14.99 -14.51
C ALA A 73 -4.25 -13.53 -14.32
N GLN A 74 -5.56 -13.31 -14.21
CA GLN A 74 -6.14 -11.99 -13.98
C GLN A 74 -5.87 -11.45 -12.58
N LEU A 75 -5.93 -12.34 -11.59
CA LEU A 75 -5.51 -12.05 -10.23
C LEU A 75 -4.02 -11.72 -10.17
N ASN A 76 -3.16 -12.57 -10.74
CA ASN A 76 -1.70 -12.35 -10.77
C ASN A 76 -1.33 -11.02 -11.43
N LYS A 77 -1.96 -10.66 -12.56
CA LYS A 77 -1.74 -9.35 -13.19
C LYS A 77 -2.02 -8.19 -12.22
N ARG A 78 -3.04 -8.31 -11.38
CA ARG A 78 -3.43 -7.31 -10.37
C ARG A 78 -2.59 -7.36 -9.09
N ILE A 79 -1.80 -8.40 -8.89
CA ILE A 79 -0.84 -8.45 -7.78
C ILE A 79 0.50 -7.87 -8.24
N TYR A 80 1.02 -8.38 -9.36
CA TYR A 80 2.40 -8.14 -9.78
C TYR A 80 2.56 -6.98 -10.74
N ASP A 81 1.61 -6.75 -11.65
CA ASP A 81 1.79 -5.79 -12.74
C ASP A 81 1.06 -4.46 -12.52
N ILE A 82 -0.13 -4.49 -11.92
CA ILE A 82 -0.94 -3.30 -11.66
C ILE A 82 -1.62 -3.35 -10.30
N PRO A 83 -1.93 -2.20 -9.66
CA PRO A 83 -1.49 -0.86 -10.01
C PRO A 83 0.02 -0.62 -9.89
N LEU A 84 0.48 0.35 -10.68
CA LEU A 84 1.80 0.94 -10.55
C LEU A 84 1.72 2.11 -9.57
N SER A 85 2.73 2.29 -8.73
CA SER A 85 2.81 3.47 -7.86
C SER A 85 2.86 4.76 -8.69
N ALA A 86 2.36 5.86 -8.12
CA ALA A 86 2.55 7.20 -8.68
C ALA A 86 4.01 7.67 -8.60
N ILE A 87 4.83 7.04 -7.74
CA ILE A 87 6.25 7.34 -7.60
C ILE A 87 6.99 6.82 -8.84
N ASN A 88 7.92 7.64 -9.33
CA ASN A 88 8.76 7.32 -10.47
C ASN A 88 10.21 7.08 -10.03
N VAL A 89 10.84 6.06 -10.60
CA VAL A 89 12.28 5.85 -10.57
C VAL A 89 12.77 5.89 -12.02
N ASP A 90 13.76 6.73 -12.30
CA ASP A 90 14.31 6.95 -13.66
C ASP A 90 13.23 7.26 -14.72
N GLY A 91 12.25 8.08 -14.33
CA GLY A 91 11.14 8.50 -15.20
C GLY A 91 10.10 7.42 -15.50
N LYS A 92 10.14 6.27 -14.80
CA LYS A 92 9.16 5.18 -14.95
C LYS A 92 8.41 4.94 -13.65
N LYS A 93 7.10 4.73 -13.76
CA LYS A 93 6.27 4.25 -12.64
C LYS A 93 6.75 2.88 -12.18
N ILE A 94 6.77 2.67 -10.87
CA ILE A 94 7.26 1.43 -10.28
C ILE A 94 6.15 0.41 -10.04
N ARG A 95 6.45 -0.86 -10.25
CA ARG A 95 5.63 -1.98 -9.77
C ARG A 95 5.93 -2.20 -8.30
N TYR A 96 4.89 -2.27 -7.46
CA TYR A 96 5.06 -2.48 -6.02
C TYR A 96 5.84 -3.75 -5.70
N PHE A 97 5.52 -4.86 -6.37
CA PHE A 97 6.23 -6.12 -6.18
C PHE A 97 7.72 -5.98 -6.47
N ASP A 98 8.09 -5.53 -7.67
CA ASP A 98 9.50 -5.39 -8.06
C ASP A 98 10.26 -4.48 -7.10
N PHE A 99 9.67 -3.35 -6.74
CA PHE A 99 10.34 -2.35 -5.91
C PHE A 99 10.62 -2.88 -4.51
N ILE A 100 9.59 -3.41 -3.83
CA ILE A 100 9.72 -3.89 -2.44
C ILE A 100 10.57 -5.16 -2.40
N SER A 101 10.38 -6.10 -3.33
CA SER A 101 11.15 -7.35 -3.35
C SER A 101 12.60 -7.19 -3.81
N SER A 102 12.97 -6.04 -4.40
CA SER A 102 14.37 -5.73 -4.74
C SER A 102 15.26 -5.58 -3.49
N LEU A 103 14.66 -5.19 -2.36
CA LEU A 103 15.34 -4.91 -1.09
C LEU A 103 16.47 -3.87 -1.20
N GLN A 104 16.44 -3.02 -2.24
CA GLN A 104 17.48 -2.02 -2.51
C GLN A 104 17.39 -0.78 -1.60
N TYR A 105 16.21 -0.50 -1.04
CA TYR A 105 15.93 0.71 -0.28
C TYR A 105 15.77 0.40 1.21
N GLU A 106 16.76 0.78 2.02
CA GLU A 106 16.81 0.46 3.45
C GLU A 106 15.61 1.02 4.22
N GLY A 107 15.22 2.28 3.98
CA GLY A 107 14.03 2.85 4.64
C GLY A 107 12.72 2.09 4.32
N CYS A 108 12.58 1.60 3.08
CA CYS A 108 11.45 0.74 2.70
C CYS A 108 11.50 -0.61 3.41
N ASN A 109 12.69 -1.19 3.57
CA ASN A 109 12.90 -2.47 4.25
C ASN A 109 12.57 -2.36 5.76
N GLU A 110 12.95 -1.25 6.40
CA GLU A 110 12.62 -1.01 7.80
C GLU A 110 11.13 -0.77 8.00
N ALA A 111 10.49 0.04 7.15
CA ALA A 111 9.04 0.20 7.18
C ALA A 111 8.30 -1.12 6.95
N LEU A 112 8.81 -2.00 6.07
CA LEU A 112 8.22 -3.32 5.87
C LEU A 112 8.22 -4.16 7.17
N LYS A 113 9.34 -4.18 7.90
CA LYS A 113 9.44 -4.86 9.20
C LYS A 113 8.50 -4.26 10.25
N HIS A 114 8.32 -2.94 10.20
CA HIS A 114 7.53 -2.19 11.18
C HIS A 114 6.02 -2.30 10.95
N ILE A 115 5.58 -2.21 9.70
CA ILE A 115 4.17 -2.18 9.31
C ILE A 115 3.58 -3.57 9.19
N LEU A 116 4.31 -4.54 8.63
CA LEU A 116 3.74 -5.87 8.35
C LEU A 116 3.17 -6.59 9.61
N PRO A 117 3.81 -6.56 10.79
CA PRO A 117 3.24 -7.13 12.01
C PRO A 117 1.97 -6.46 12.50
N ARG A 118 1.68 -5.23 12.04
CA ARG A 118 0.47 -4.47 12.38
C ARG A 118 -0.69 -4.76 11.43
N ILE A 119 -0.45 -5.45 10.31
CA ILE A 119 -1.48 -5.83 9.35
C ILE A 119 -2.26 -7.02 9.91
N ASP A 120 -3.42 -6.70 10.47
CA ASP A 120 -4.37 -7.67 11.01
C ASP A 120 -5.46 -7.96 9.96
N VAL A 121 -5.33 -9.12 9.31
CA VAL A 121 -6.21 -9.55 8.22
C VAL A 121 -7.65 -9.79 8.72
N GLU A 122 -7.83 -10.18 9.97
CA GLU A 122 -9.17 -10.39 10.55
C GLU A 122 -9.87 -9.05 10.78
N LYS A 123 -9.16 -8.05 11.32
CA LYS A 123 -9.70 -6.69 11.45
C LYS A 123 -10.01 -6.06 10.10
N ILE A 124 -9.14 -6.26 9.10
CA ILE A 124 -9.39 -5.80 7.72
C ILE A 124 -10.66 -6.48 7.16
N GLY A 125 -10.80 -7.79 7.34
CA GLY A 125 -11.99 -8.54 6.95
C GLY A 125 -13.26 -8.00 7.62
N ALA A 126 -13.20 -7.66 8.90
CA ALA A 126 -14.32 -7.05 9.62
C ALA A 126 -14.71 -5.67 9.06
N VAL A 127 -13.75 -4.83 8.68
CA VAL A 127 -14.03 -3.54 8.02
C VAL A 127 -14.74 -3.75 6.68
N ILE A 128 -14.27 -4.70 5.87
CA ILE A 128 -14.91 -5.05 4.59
C ILE A 128 -16.34 -5.53 4.82
N GLU A 129 -16.53 -6.45 5.77
CA GLU A 129 -17.85 -7.04 6.04
C GLU A 129 -18.88 -6.00 6.52
N GLN A 130 -18.43 -5.05 7.34
CA GLN A 130 -19.28 -4.00 7.92
C GLN A 130 -19.47 -2.79 6.98
N THR A 131 -18.79 -2.75 5.83
CA THR A 131 -18.92 -1.63 4.89
C THR A 131 -20.32 -1.64 4.27
N PRO A 132 -21.11 -0.57 4.42
CA PRO A 132 -22.46 -0.53 3.89
C PRO A 132 -22.45 -0.43 2.35
N PHE A 133 -23.53 -0.92 1.74
CA PHE A 133 -23.83 -0.80 0.29
C PHE A 133 -22.94 -1.60 -0.68
N ILE A 134 -21.85 -2.23 -0.23
CA ILE A 134 -21.05 -3.11 -1.10
C ILE A 134 -21.65 -4.53 -1.16
N SER A 135 -21.55 -5.17 -2.33
CA SER A 135 -22.08 -6.52 -2.54
C SER A 135 -21.16 -7.60 -1.96
N ASP A 136 -21.68 -8.81 -1.74
CA ASP A 136 -20.87 -9.94 -1.29
C ASP A 136 -19.75 -10.29 -2.28
N LEU A 137 -20.00 -10.10 -3.58
CA LEU A 137 -18.99 -10.23 -4.62
C LEU A 137 -17.83 -9.24 -4.41
N GLN A 138 -18.15 -7.98 -4.12
CA GLN A 138 -17.16 -6.94 -3.89
C GLN A 138 -16.38 -7.18 -2.59
N LYS A 139 -17.05 -7.64 -1.53
CA LYS A 139 -16.41 -8.08 -0.28
C LYS A 139 -15.41 -9.21 -0.53
N GLN A 140 -15.83 -10.25 -1.25
CA GLN A 140 -14.98 -11.38 -1.61
C GLN A 140 -13.78 -10.91 -2.46
N PHE A 141 -14.02 -10.05 -3.45
CA PHE A 141 -12.97 -9.47 -4.27
C PHE A 141 -11.93 -8.71 -3.45
N TYR A 142 -12.35 -7.81 -2.56
CA TYR A 142 -11.43 -7.07 -1.69
C TYR A 142 -10.65 -7.98 -0.76
N MET A 143 -11.31 -8.94 -0.13
CA MET A 143 -10.66 -9.88 0.78
C MET A 143 -9.59 -10.72 0.05
N THR A 144 -9.91 -11.21 -1.15
CA THR A 144 -8.95 -11.94 -1.99
C THR A 144 -7.76 -11.07 -2.38
N ILE A 145 -8.00 -9.86 -2.90
CA ILE A 145 -6.94 -8.94 -3.32
C ILE A 145 -6.00 -8.58 -2.18
N LEU A 146 -6.54 -8.20 -1.01
CA LEU A 146 -5.74 -7.76 0.13
C LEU A 146 -4.92 -8.92 0.71
N THR A 147 -5.52 -10.10 0.81
CA THR A 147 -4.83 -11.32 1.28
C THR A 147 -3.69 -11.70 0.34
N GLU A 148 -3.95 -11.71 -0.97
CA GLU A 148 -2.96 -12.08 -1.97
C GLU A 148 -1.85 -11.03 -2.08
N ARG A 149 -2.16 -9.73 -1.99
CA ARG A 149 -1.12 -8.68 -1.94
C ARG A 149 -0.25 -8.83 -0.70
N LYS A 150 -0.85 -9.05 0.47
CA LYS A 150 -0.08 -9.26 1.70
C LYS A 150 0.88 -10.45 1.53
N ALA A 151 0.38 -11.59 1.05
CA ALA A 151 1.18 -12.80 0.88
C ALA A 151 2.26 -12.65 -0.19
N CYS A 152 1.88 -12.22 -1.40
CA CYS A 152 2.76 -12.23 -2.57
C CYS A 152 3.72 -11.04 -2.62
N ILE A 153 3.40 -9.92 -1.98
CA ILE A 153 4.26 -8.72 -2.00
C ILE A 153 4.97 -8.57 -0.66
N LEU A 154 4.23 -8.47 0.45
CA LEU A 154 4.81 -8.08 1.74
C LEU A 154 5.48 -9.25 2.45
N ASP A 155 4.75 -10.36 2.65
CA ASP A 155 5.27 -11.55 3.33
C ASP A 155 6.44 -12.16 2.53
N PHE A 156 6.31 -12.21 1.20
CA PHE A 156 7.38 -12.63 0.30
C PHE A 156 8.64 -11.78 0.49
N SER A 157 8.51 -10.45 0.48
CA SER A 157 9.66 -9.54 0.57
C SER A 157 10.31 -9.58 1.95
N LEU A 158 9.52 -9.70 3.03
CA LEU A 158 10.07 -9.85 4.38
C LEU A 158 10.85 -11.16 4.50
N ALA A 159 10.32 -12.27 4.00
CA ALA A 159 11.01 -13.56 4.00
C ALA A 159 12.32 -13.52 3.19
N ALA A 160 12.34 -12.78 2.07
CA ALA A 160 13.56 -12.56 1.29
C ALA A 160 14.59 -11.70 2.07
N LEU A 161 14.14 -10.67 2.78
CA LEU A 161 14.97 -9.80 3.59
C LEU A 161 15.64 -10.56 4.75
N GLU A 162 14.89 -11.40 5.45
CA GLU A 162 15.41 -12.24 6.53
C GLU A 162 16.45 -13.25 6.05
N LYS A 163 16.29 -13.79 4.83
CA LYS A 163 17.29 -14.67 4.21
C LYS A 163 18.57 -13.92 3.89
N LYS A 164 18.47 -12.70 3.36
CA LYS A 164 19.62 -11.84 3.05
C LYS A 164 20.40 -11.45 4.30
N ALA A 165 19.73 -11.23 5.43
CA ALA A 165 20.38 -10.90 6.71
C ALA A 165 21.13 -12.08 7.36
N LYS A 166 20.85 -13.32 6.93
CA LYS A 166 21.49 -14.55 7.41
C LYS A 166 22.63 -15.05 6.51
N ALA A 167 22.80 -14.45 5.34
CA ALA A 167 23.83 -14.77 4.35
C ALA A 167 25.06 -13.89 4.56
#